data_AF-A0AAP2DZZ0-F1
#
_entry.id   AF-A0AAP2DZZ0-F1
#
_cell.length_a   1.000
_cell.length_b   1.000
_cell.length_c   1.000
_cell.angle_alpha   90.00
_cell.angle_beta   90.00
_cell.angle_gamma   90.00
#
_symmetry.space_group_name_H-M   'P 1'
#
loop_
_entity.id
_entity.type
_entity.pdbx_description
1 polymer ?
#
loop_
_entity_poly.entity_id
_entity_poly.type
_entity_poly.pdbx_seq_one_letter_code
_entity_poly.pdbx_strand_id
1 'polypeptide(L)' 'MKAIILFLSGVGFQEILLIGLFVLVFFGAKKIPEFMKGLGKGVKEFKSAVNDVKKDVEEAGKIEDGK' A
#
# COMPACT_ATOMS: atom_id res chain seq x y z
N MET A 1 -20.06 29.72 5.35
CA MET A 1 -20.82 28.85 4.41
C MET A 1 -20.07 28.55 3.11
N LYS A 2 -19.43 29.53 2.45
CA LYS A 2 -18.61 29.27 1.24
C LYS A 2 -17.46 28.26 1.43
N ALA A 3 -16.80 28.25 2.60
CA ALA A 3 -15.71 27.29 2.89
C ALA A 3 -16.17 25.83 2.93
N ILE A 4 -17.39 25.56 3.42
CA ILE A 4 -17.97 24.21 3.44
C ILE A 4 -18.37 23.75 2.02
N ILE A 5 -18.79 24.69 1.17
CA ILE A 5 -19.14 24.42 -0.23
C ILE A 5 -17.90 24.14 -1.09
N LEU A 6 -16.79 24.85 -0.84
CA LEU A 6 -15.46 24.54 -1.41
C LEU A 6 -15.01 23.12 -1.03
N PHE A 7 -15.24 22.71 0.23
CA PHE A 7 -14.92 21.37 0.73
C PHE A 7 -15.69 20.23 0.04
N LEU A 8 -16.90 20.50 -0.48
CA LEU A 8 -17.74 19.51 -1.14
C LEU A 8 -17.58 19.45 -2.66
N SER A 9 -17.04 20.50 -3.29
CA SER A 9 -17.03 20.66 -4.75
C SER A 9 -15.82 20.01 -5.43
N GLY A 10 -14.88 19.47 -4.66
CA GLY A 10 -13.75 18.70 -5.13
C GLY A 10 -12.65 18.68 -4.06
N VAL A 11 -12.07 17.51 -3.83
CA VAL A 11 -10.90 17.39 -2.95
C VAL A 11 -9.72 18.01 -3.71
N GLY A 12 -9.50 19.31 -3.50
CA GLY A 12 -8.39 20.04 -4.06
C GLY A 12 -7.09 19.70 -3.35
N PHE A 13 -5.98 20.20 -3.90
CA PHE A 13 -4.65 20.03 -3.31
C PHE A 13 -4.58 20.59 -1.88
N GLN A 14 -5.31 21.67 -1.61
CA GLN A 14 -5.32 22.35 -0.32
C GLN A 14 -5.96 21.48 0.78
N GLU A 15 -7.04 20.77 0.47
CA GLU A 15 -7.72 19.85 1.39
C GLU A 15 -6.84 18.63 1.71
N ILE A 16 -6.21 18.03 0.70
CA ILE A 16 -5.27 16.90 0.90
C ILE A 16 -4.13 17.32 1.82
N LEU A 17 -3.61 18.53 1.64
CA LEU A 17 -2.51 19.06 2.45
C LEU A 17 -2.95 19.32 3.91
N LEU A 18 -4.18 19.80 4.11
CA LEU A 18 -4.77 19.99 5.45
C LEU A 18 -4.99 18.65 6.17
N ILE A 19 -5.54 17.65 5.47
CA ILE A 19 -5.71 16.29 6.02
C ILE A 19 -4.34 15.66 6.31
N GLY A 20 -3.39 15.79 5.39
CA GLY A 20 -2.02 15.33 5.57
C GLY A 20 -1.36 15.95 6.80
N LEU A 21 -1.54 17.26 7.02
CA LEU A 21 -1.04 17.95 8.21
C LEU A 21 -1.70 17.44 9.49
N PHE A 22 -3.01 17.20 9.48
CA PHE A 22 -3.72 16.62 10.62
C PHE A 22 -3.16 15.23 10.95
N VAL A 23 -3.07 14.34 9.96
CA VAL A 23 -2.45 13.01 10.14
C VAL A 23 -1.01 13.13 10.63
N LEU A 24 -0.23 14.10 10.12
CA LEU A 24 1.16 14.34 10.54
C LEU A 24 1.28 14.75 12.00
N VAL A 25 0.36 15.54 12.53
CA VAL A 25 0.36 15.97 13.94
C VAL A 25 -0.02 14.82 14.85
N PHE A 26 -1.04 14.03 14.49
CA PHE A 26 -1.52 12.91 15.31
C PHE A 26 -0.61 11.69 15.26
N PHE A 27 -0.07 11.34 14.09
CA PHE A 27 0.78 10.17 13.90
C PHE A 27 2.27 10.51 13.98
N GLY A 28 2.65 11.75 13.69
CA GLY A 28 4.04 12.20 13.61
C GLY A 28 4.67 11.98 12.22
N ALA A 29 5.52 12.91 11.80
CA ALA A 29 6.18 12.88 10.49
C ALA A 29 7.09 11.66 10.26
N LYS A 30 7.57 11.04 11.32
CA LYS A 30 8.43 9.85 11.24
C LYS A 30 7.64 8.55 11.10
N LYS A 31 6.41 8.48 11.62
CA LYS A 31 5.64 7.22 11.64
C LYS A 31 5.08 6.84 10.28
N ILE A 32 4.68 7.80 9.45
CA ILE A 32 4.18 7.52 8.10
C ILE A 32 5.24 6.80 7.23
N PRO A 33 6.48 7.32 7.08
CA PRO A 33 7.50 6.65 6.29
C PRO A 33 8.00 5.34 6.93
N GLU A 34 8.03 5.24 8.26
CA GLU A 34 8.37 4.00 8.96
C GLU A 34 7.32 2.90 8.72
N PHE A 35 6.04 3.25 8.81
CA PHE A 35 4.92 2.37 8.49
C PHE A 35 4.92 1.94 7.02
N MET A 36 5.14 2.87 6.09
CA MET A 36 5.27 2.57 4.66
C MET A 36 6.45 1.62 4.37
N LYS A 37 7.59 1.80 5.03
CA LYS A 37 8.74 0.87 4.91
C LYS A 37 8.39 -0.51 5.45
N GLY A 38 7.68 -0.60 6.57
CA GLY A 38 7.20 -1.86 7.14
C GLY A 38 6.25 -2.60 6.21
N LEU A 39 5.20 -1.91 5.73
CA LEU A 39 4.26 -2.46 4.75
C LEU A 39 4.95 -2.86 3.45
N GLY A 40 5.86 -2.03 2.93
CA GLY A 40 6.58 -2.31 1.70
C GLY A 40 7.44 -3.58 1.79
N LYS A 41 8.09 -3.81 2.94
CA LYS A 41 8.82 -5.06 3.21
C LYS A 41 7.86 -6.24 3.29
N GLY A 42 6.76 -6.13 4.03
CA GLY A 42 5.77 -7.20 4.17
C GLY A 42 5.15 -7.61 2.82
N VAL A 43 4.76 -6.64 1.99
CA VAL A 43 4.23 -6.91 0.64
C VAL A 43 5.28 -7.56 -0.26
N LYS A 44 6.54 -7.14 -0.15
CA LYS A 44 7.64 -7.74 -0.92
C LYS A 44 7.87 -9.21 -0.53
N GLU A 45 7.98 -9.50 0.76
CA GLU A 45 8.16 -10.85 1.28
C GLU A 45 6.97 -11.75 0.93
N PHE A 46 5.74 -11.24 1.08
CA PHE A 46 4.53 -11.96 0.68
C PHE A 46 4.54 -12.31 -0.81
N LYS A 47 4.92 -11.36 -1.67
CA LYS A 47 4.99 -11.59 -3.11
C LYS A 47 6.07 -12.61 -3.48
N SER A 48 7.22 -12.59 -2.81
CA SER A 48 8.29 -13.58 -2.99
C SER A 48 7.81 -14.98 -2.62
N ALA A 49 7.23 -15.15 -1.44
CA ALA A 49 6.73 -16.46 -0.99
C ALA A 49 5.66 -17.03 -1.93
N VAL A 50 4.72 -16.20 -2.40
CA VAL A 50 3.70 -16.62 -3.37
C VAL A 50 4.33 -17.04 -4.71
N ASN A 51 5.37 -16.35 -5.17
CA ASN A 51 6.03 -16.70 -6.43
C ASN A 51 6.83 -18.00 -6.31
N ASP A 52 7.46 -18.26 -5.18
CA ASP A 52 8.21 -19.50 -4.97
C ASP A 52 7.25 -20.70 -4.90
N VAL A 53 6.14 -20.57 -4.17
CA VAL A 53 5.07 -21.59 -4.17
C VAL A 53 4.51 -21.85 -5.57
N LYS A 54 4.31 -20.80 -6.39
CA LYS A 54 3.86 -20.97 -7.77
C LYS A 54 4.84 -21.77 -8.63
N LYS A 55 6.15 -21.52 -8.48
CA LYS A 55 7.18 -22.28 -9.21
C LYS A 55 7.21 -23.74 -8.79
N ASP A 56 7.11 -24.02 -7.50
CA ASP A 56 7.10 -25.40 -6.99
C ASP A 56 5.89 -26.17 -7.53
N VAL A 57 4.72 -25.51 -7.62
CA VAL A 57 3.50 -26.10 -8.19
C VAL A 57 3.62 -26.30 -9.71
N GLU A 58 4.20 -25.34 -10.44
CA GLU A 58 4.46 -25.47 -11.88
C GLU A 58 5.50 -26.54 -12.21
N GLU A 59 6.54 -26.71 -11.39
CA GLU A 59 7.54 -27.76 -11.54
C GLU A 59 6.96 -29.14 -11.22
N ALA A 60 6.12 -29.27 -10.19
CA ALA A 60 5.41 -30.51 -9.87
C ALA A 60 4.46 -30.94 -11.01
N GLY A 61 3.70 -30.00 -11.60
CA GLY A 61 2.79 -30.29 -12.71
C GLY A 61 3.50 -30.68 -14.01
N LYS A 62 4.71 -30.17 -14.26
CA LYS A 62 5.52 -30.54 -15.44
C LYS A 62 6.10 -31.95 -15.37
N ILE A 63 6.18 -32.56 -14.18
CA ILE A 63 6.69 -33.92 -13.99
C ILE A 63 5.62 -34.98 -14.35
N GLU A 64 4.33 -34.62 -14.32
CA GLU A 64 3.22 -35.55 -14.59
C GLU A 64 2.91 -35.73 -16.09
N ASP A 65 3.22 -34.75 -16.94
CA ASP A 65 2.92 -34.79 -18.39
C ASP A 65 4.00 -35.52 -19.24
N GLY A 66 5.00 -36.13 -18.59
CA GLY A 66 6.16 -36.75 -19.24
C GLY A 66 6.20 -38.28 -19.26
N LYS A 67 5.10 -38.98 -18.93
CA LYS A 67 5.01 -40.45 -19.04
C LYS A 67 3.98 -40.91 -20.07
#